data_AF-A0A421JFZ7-F1
#
_entry.id   AF-A0A421JFZ7-F1
#
_cell.length_a   1.000
_cell.length_b   1.000
_cell.length_c   1.000
_cell.angle_alpha   90.00
_cell.angle_beta   90.00
_cell.angle_gamma   90.00
#
_symmetry.space_group_name_H-M   'P 1'
#
loop_
_entity.id
_entity.type
_entity.pdbx_description
1 polymer ?
#
loop_
_entity_poly.entity_id
_entity_poly.type
_entity_poly.pdbx_seq_one_letter_code
_entity_poly.pdbx_strand_id
1 'polypeptide(L)'
;MDFRQFPQTLSSVDRLQPALTVGLPVFTFVLVLIDFVSGNAVSNAFALYAGAIFKLELNRISMYPLAHTGIFHWFINVVSLSPLLARFEKVHGTVYTGITLNLLAVSTALIYSLLAGILSPSTRVEGLSAICFSFLEFYALKEQAYFPIAFQWGDRYRLPTKYTAFMALIITFILVPNSSFLGHLAGIGSGYLLAENYLKILYPPRKVVLFIEDKLESLIAKLSPIVVYYRENSAADTRTVAYVPLFGSDAEASSARFESSGHVLGTS
;
A
#
# COMPACT_ATOMS: atom_id res chain seq x y z
N MET A 1 -34.69 -21.57 6.31
CA MET A 1 -33.47 -20.75 6.34
C MET A 1 -33.88 -19.35 6.75
N ASP A 2 -33.60 -19.00 8.00
CA ASP A 2 -33.96 -17.71 8.60
C ASP A 2 -32.79 -16.73 8.36
N PHE A 3 -33.03 -15.68 7.59
CA PHE A 3 -32.03 -14.66 7.21
C PHE A 3 -31.78 -13.61 8.30
N ARG A 4 -32.12 -13.89 9.57
CA ARG A 4 -32.11 -12.90 10.66
C ARG A 4 -30.94 -12.98 11.64
N GLN A 5 -29.85 -13.68 11.33
CA GLN A 5 -28.65 -13.67 12.15
C GLN A 5 -27.45 -13.06 11.42
N PHE A 6 -27.57 -11.77 11.10
CA PHE A 6 -26.39 -10.91 10.99
C PHE A 6 -25.96 -10.49 12.40
N PRO A 7 -24.69 -10.65 12.80
CA PRO A 7 -24.24 -10.23 14.12
C PRO A 7 -24.46 -8.72 14.31
N GLN A 8 -25.29 -8.36 15.29
CA GLN A 8 -25.66 -6.97 15.61
C GLN A 8 -24.60 -6.21 16.43
N THR A 9 -23.32 -6.49 16.20
CA THR A 9 -22.22 -5.79 16.88
C THR A 9 -21.12 -5.42 15.89
N LEU A 10 -21.47 -4.60 14.90
CA LEU A 10 -20.49 -3.76 14.20
C LEU A 10 -20.70 -2.36 14.73
N SER A 11 -19.78 -1.92 15.58
CA SER A 11 -19.72 -0.52 15.98
C SER A 11 -19.63 0.34 14.71
N SER A 12 -20.16 1.56 14.72
CA SER A 12 -20.09 2.47 13.56
C SER A 12 -18.66 2.72 13.08
N VAL A 13 -17.67 2.51 13.96
CA VAL A 13 -16.23 2.63 13.70
C VAL A 13 -15.71 1.53 12.77
N ASP A 14 -16.30 0.33 12.78
CA ASP A 14 -15.83 -0.81 11.97
C ASP A 14 -16.17 -0.70 10.48
N ARG A 15 -17.06 0.24 10.10
CA ARG A 15 -17.40 0.50 8.68
C ARG A 15 -16.54 1.57 8.03
N LEU A 16 -15.93 2.43 8.83
CA LEU A 16 -15.19 3.58 8.33
C LEU A 16 -13.81 3.13 7.83
N GLN A 17 -13.39 3.68 6.69
CA GLN A 17 -12.10 3.37 6.10
C GLN A 17 -10.99 4.27 6.68
N PRO A 18 -9.72 3.82 6.65
CA PRO A 18 -8.60 4.61 7.12
C PRO A 18 -8.46 5.96 6.38
N ALA A 19 -8.09 7.01 7.11
CA ALA A 19 -8.12 8.39 6.64
C ALA A 19 -7.25 8.65 5.40
N LEU A 20 -6.01 8.17 5.37
CA LEU A 20 -5.13 8.38 4.22
C LEU A 20 -5.57 7.52 3.02
N THR A 21 -6.10 6.33 3.28
CA THR A 21 -6.65 5.45 2.25
C THR A 21 -7.83 6.07 1.51
N VAL A 22 -8.66 6.86 2.20
CA VAL A 22 -9.75 7.63 1.56
C VAL A 22 -9.26 8.96 1.00
N GLY A 23 -8.42 9.67 1.74
CA GLY A 23 -7.97 11.02 1.39
C GLY A 23 -7.06 11.06 0.17
N LEU A 24 -6.16 10.07 0.01
CA LEU A 24 -5.22 10.03 -1.10
C LEU A 24 -5.91 9.91 -2.48
N PRO A 25 -6.89 9.02 -2.69
CA PRO A 25 -7.69 8.99 -3.92
C PRO A 25 -8.38 10.32 -4.22
N VAL A 26 -9.03 10.94 -3.23
CA VAL A 26 -9.72 12.22 -3.41
C VAL A 26 -8.73 13.32 -3.79
N PHE A 27 -7.62 13.42 -3.09
CA PHE A 27 -6.59 14.42 -3.35
C PHE A 27 -5.97 14.24 -4.74
N THR A 28 -5.58 13.03 -5.11
CA THR A 28 -5.01 12.75 -6.44
C THR A 28 -6.03 12.92 -7.57
N PHE A 29 -7.32 12.67 -7.32
CA PHE A 29 -8.38 12.97 -8.28
C PHE A 29 -8.49 14.47 -8.54
N VAL A 30 -8.47 15.30 -7.49
CA VAL A 30 -8.43 16.76 -7.64
C VAL A 30 -7.20 17.20 -8.44
N LEU A 31 -6.04 16.59 -8.21
CA LEU A 31 -4.84 16.88 -9.01
C LEU A 31 -5.00 16.49 -10.48
N VAL A 32 -5.65 15.37 -10.80
CA VAL A 32 -5.98 15.00 -12.20
C VAL A 32 -6.86 16.07 -12.85
N LEU A 33 -7.86 16.59 -12.13
CA LEU A 33 -8.73 17.66 -12.65
C LEU A 33 -7.97 18.97 -12.87
N ILE A 34 -7.11 19.36 -11.91
CA ILE A 34 -6.25 20.54 -12.05
C ILE A 34 -5.32 20.39 -13.23
N ASP A 35 -4.70 19.23 -13.39
CA ASP A 35 -3.78 18.95 -14.50
C ASP A 35 -4.47 19.06 -15.86
N PHE A 36 -5.68 18.50 -15.96
CA PHE A 36 -6.52 18.61 -17.16
C PHE A 36 -6.86 20.07 -17.51
N VAL A 37 -7.30 20.88 -16.53
CA VAL A 37 -7.70 22.29 -16.76
C VAL A 37 -6.48 23.18 -17.04
N SER A 38 -5.33 22.87 -16.47
CA SER A 38 -4.11 23.67 -16.59
C SER A 38 -3.23 23.32 -17.79
N GLY A 39 -3.61 22.33 -18.61
CA GLY A 39 -2.80 21.90 -19.75
C GLY A 39 -1.53 21.14 -19.34
N ASN A 40 -1.65 20.22 -18.37
CA ASN A 40 -0.59 19.35 -17.85
C ASN A 40 0.41 20.03 -16.89
N ALA A 41 0.02 21.08 -16.16
CA ALA A 41 0.95 21.78 -15.27
C ALA A 41 1.43 20.93 -14.09
N VAL A 42 0.57 20.06 -13.53
CA VAL A 42 0.90 19.14 -12.44
C VAL A 42 1.84 18.04 -12.93
N SER A 43 1.53 17.39 -14.06
CA SER A 43 2.42 16.39 -14.66
C SER A 43 3.76 17.00 -15.07
N ASN A 44 3.76 18.21 -15.63
CA ASN A 44 5.01 18.91 -15.92
C ASN A 44 5.82 19.24 -14.67
N ALA A 45 5.17 19.54 -13.54
CA ALA A 45 5.85 19.80 -12.27
C ALA A 45 6.34 18.51 -11.58
N PHE A 46 5.60 17.41 -11.64
CA PHE A 46 5.85 16.25 -10.76
C PHE A 46 6.43 15.03 -11.48
N ALA A 47 6.24 14.86 -12.78
CA ALA A 47 6.68 13.66 -13.49
C ALA A 47 8.19 13.42 -13.30
N LEU A 48 8.55 12.20 -12.90
CA LEU A 48 9.91 11.77 -12.68
C LEU A 48 10.57 11.39 -14.01
N TYR A 49 11.80 11.85 -14.22
CA TYR A 49 12.67 11.40 -15.31
C TYR A 49 14.05 11.04 -14.76
N ALA A 50 14.82 10.23 -15.49
CA ALA A 50 16.06 9.63 -14.98
C ALA A 50 17.05 10.66 -14.40
N GLY A 51 17.18 11.83 -15.05
CA GLY A 51 18.09 12.89 -14.64
C GLY A 51 17.66 13.72 -13.41
N ALA A 52 16.44 13.56 -12.89
CA ALA A 52 15.91 14.43 -11.83
C ALA A 52 16.73 14.38 -10.53
N ILE A 53 17.30 13.21 -10.21
CA ILE A 53 18.12 13.01 -9.01
C ILE A 53 19.43 13.82 -9.06
N PHE A 54 20.06 13.92 -10.23
CA PHE A 54 21.35 14.61 -10.40
C PHE A 54 21.18 16.14 -10.37
N LYS A 55 19.97 16.61 -10.65
CA LYS A 55 19.59 18.02 -10.58
C LYS A 55 18.92 18.41 -9.27
N LEU A 56 18.76 17.46 -8.34
CA LEU A 56 18.07 17.65 -7.06
C LEU A 56 16.66 18.25 -7.23
N GLU A 57 15.92 17.80 -8.25
CA GLU A 57 14.53 18.23 -8.47
C GLU A 57 13.59 17.52 -7.48
N LEU A 58 13.62 17.95 -6.21
CA LEU A 58 12.98 17.28 -5.07
C LEU A 58 11.47 17.06 -5.26
N ASN A 59 10.80 17.99 -5.93
CA ASN A 59 9.40 17.86 -6.33
C ASN A 59 9.17 16.60 -7.16
N ARG A 60 10.04 16.27 -8.12
CA ARG A 60 9.87 15.09 -8.97
C ARG A 60 10.28 13.79 -8.27
N ILE A 61 11.28 13.87 -7.40
CA ILE A 61 11.76 12.71 -6.64
C ILE A 61 10.69 12.26 -5.63
N SER A 62 9.89 13.19 -5.12
CA SER A 62 8.95 12.96 -4.02
C SER A 62 7.47 12.92 -4.45
N MET A 63 7.07 13.75 -5.42
CA MET A 63 5.66 14.00 -5.75
C MET A 63 5.19 13.34 -7.05
N TYR A 64 6.06 12.66 -7.81
CA TYR A 64 5.62 11.95 -9.02
C TYR A 64 4.45 10.97 -8.82
N PRO A 65 4.23 10.33 -7.65
CA PRO A 65 3.07 9.46 -7.47
C PRO A 65 1.74 10.22 -7.43
N LEU A 66 1.77 11.55 -7.22
CA LEU A 66 0.59 12.39 -7.13
C LEU A 66 0.06 12.84 -8.51
N ALA A 67 0.92 12.87 -9.53
CA ALA A 67 0.53 13.17 -10.91
C ALA A 67 0.06 11.90 -11.65
N HIS A 68 -0.86 12.05 -12.60
CA HIS A 68 -1.41 10.94 -13.37
C HIS A 68 -1.73 11.39 -14.79
N THR A 69 -1.32 10.61 -15.79
CA THR A 69 -1.62 10.83 -17.22
C THR A 69 -3.12 10.97 -17.58
N GLY A 70 -4.04 10.57 -16.70
CA GLY A 70 -5.48 10.69 -16.91
C GLY A 70 -6.32 9.89 -15.90
N ILE A 71 -7.64 10.04 -16.02
CA ILE A 71 -8.62 9.46 -15.09
C ILE A 71 -8.57 7.92 -15.07
N PHE A 72 -8.40 7.27 -16.22
CA PHE A 72 -8.32 5.79 -16.27
C PHE A 72 -7.08 5.25 -15.55
N HIS A 73 -5.93 5.88 -15.78
CA HIS A 73 -4.68 5.53 -15.10
C HIS A 73 -4.78 5.77 -13.58
N TRP A 74 -5.36 6.90 -13.17
CA TRP A 74 -5.68 7.18 -11.77
C TRP A 74 -6.60 6.12 -11.16
N PHE A 75 -7.67 5.73 -11.85
CA PHE A 75 -8.65 4.78 -11.35
C PHE A 75 -8.03 3.41 -11.07
N ILE A 76 -7.28 2.85 -12.01
CA ILE A 76 -6.60 1.55 -11.83
C ILE A 76 -5.62 1.60 -10.66
N ASN A 77 -4.86 2.70 -10.56
CA ASN A 77 -3.90 2.91 -9.48
C ASN A 77 -4.56 2.93 -8.11
N VAL A 78 -5.64 3.71 -7.97
CA VAL A 78 -6.38 3.83 -6.71
C VAL A 78 -7.01 2.50 -6.31
N VAL A 79 -7.69 1.81 -7.24
CA VAL A 79 -8.34 0.53 -6.94
C VAL A 79 -7.31 -0.53 -6.54
N SER A 80 -6.16 -0.57 -7.22
CA SER A 80 -5.08 -1.52 -6.91
C SER A 80 -4.41 -1.22 -5.56
N LEU A 81 -4.22 0.06 -5.22
CA LEU A 81 -3.52 0.47 -4.00
C LEU A 81 -4.39 0.35 -2.75
N SER A 82 -5.67 0.72 -2.85
CA SER A 82 -6.56 0.89 -1.70
C SER A 82 -6.57 -0.26 -0.69
N PRO A 83 -6.70 -1.55 -1.08
CA PRO A 83 -6.72 -2.64 -0.09
C PRO A 83 -5.39 -2.81 0.64
N LEU A 84 -4.26 -2.63 -0.06
CA LEU A 84 -2.92 -2.74 0.50
C LEU A 84 -2.64 -1.58 1.45
N LEU A 85 -3.01 -0.36 1.04
CA LEU A 85 -2.84 0.85 1.84
C LEU A 85 -3.72 0.82 3.09
N ALA A 86 -4.98 0.42 2.99
CA ALA A 86 -5.88 0.30 4.14
C ALA A 86 -5.28 -0.61 5.21
N ARG A 87 -4.76 -1.78 4.81
CA ARG A 87 -4.15 -2.73 5.73
C ARG A 87 -2.90 -2.15 6.37
N PHE A 88 -2.03 -1.53 5.57
CA PHE A 88 -0.80 -0.94 6.09
C PHE A 88 -1.11 0.18 7.09
N GLU A 89 -2.07 1.05 6.75
CA GLU A 89 -2.49 2.19 7.58
C GLU A 89 -3.07 1.76 8.92
N LYS A 90 -3.93 0.73 8.93
CA LYS A 90 -4.53 0.17 10.15
C LYS A 90 -3.48 -0.34 11.14
N VAL A 91 -2.41 -0.94 10.62
CA VAL A 91 -1.34 -1.53 11.44
C VAL A 91 -0.32 -0.48 11.88
N HIS A 92 0.02 0.46 11.00
CA HIS A 92 1.18 1.34 11.21
C HIS A 92 0.83 2.76 11.64
N GLY A 93 -0.44 3.19 11.50
CA GLY A 93 -0.87 4.55 11.79
C GLY A 93 -0.88 5.43 10.55
N THR A 94 -1.76 6.42 10.52
CA THR A 94 -2.04 7.26 9.36
C THR A 94 -0.84 8.13 8.99
N VAL A 95 -0.23 8.84 9.96
CA VAL A 95 0.93 9.72 9.67
C VAL A 95 2.17 8.90 9.31
N TYR A 96 2.42 7.81 10.02
CA TYR A 96 3.49 6.89 9.70
C TYR A 96 3.35 6.37 8.26
N THR A 97 2.14 6.00 7.84
CA THR A 97 1.87 5.55 6.47
C THR A 97 2.14 6.65 5.46
N GLY A 98 1.75 7.90 5.72
CA GLY A 98 2.09 9.04 4.85
C GLY A 98 3.61 9.20 4.67
N ILE A 99 4.38 9.04 5.74
CA ILE A 99 5.85 9.04 5.69
C ILE A 99 6.35 7.85 4.86
N THR A 100 5.80 6.65 5.07
CA THR A 100 6.14 5.45 4.30
C THR A 100 5.92 5.66 2.80
N LEU A 101 4.77 6.22 2.38
CA LEU A 101 4.50 6.49 0.97
C LEU A 101 5.56 7.40 0.35
N ASN A 102 6.00 8.42 1.10
CA ASN A 102 7.04 9.32 0.63
C ASN A 102 8.41 8.64 0.54
N LEU A 103 8.79 7.83 1.54
CA LEU A 103 10.02 7.04 1.50
C LEU A 103 10.02 6.04 0.35
N LEU A 104 8.88 5.41 0.07
CA LEU A 104 8.70 4.52 -1.08
C LEU A 104 8.86 5.29 -2.40
N ALA A 105 8.26 6.47 -2.52
CA ALA A 105 8.43 7.33 -3.69
C ALA A 105 9.89 7.71 -3.93
N VAL A 106 10.57 8.23 -2.89
CA VAL A 106 11.96 8.69 -3.00
C VAL A 106 12.91 7.52 -3.32
N SER A 107 12.77 6.39 -2.63
CA SER A 107 13.62 5.22 -2.89
C SER A 107 13.36 4.61 -4.27
N THR A 108 12.10 4.58 -4.73
CA THR A 108 11.76 4.19 -6.09
C THR A 108 12.40 5.14 -7.10
N ALA A 109 12.34 6.46 -6.86
CA ALA A 109 12.93 7.43 -7.76
C ALA A 109 14.46 7.27 -7.89
N LEU A 110 15.15 6.99 -6.79
CA LEU A 110 16.59 6.70 -6.80
C LEU A 110 16.91 5.43 -7.60
N ILE A 111 16.21 4.32 -7.34
CA ILE A 111 16.41 3.06 -8.06
C ILE A 111 16.09 3.24 -9.56
N TYR A 112 14.95 3.88 -9.87
CA TYR A 112 14.54 4.17 -11.24
C TYR A 112 15.59 5.00 -11.97
N SER A 113 16.06 6.09 -11.38
CA SER A 113 17.05 6.96 -12.02
C SER A 113 18.39 6.26 -12.28
N LEU A 114 18.83 5.36 -11.40
CA LEU A 114 20.03 4.55 -11.60
C LEU A 114 19.86 3.55 -12.77
N LEU A 115 18.69 2.92 -12.89
CA LEU A 115 18.41 1.95 -13.96
C LEU A 115 18.10 2.63 -15.31
N ALA A 116 17.25 3.66 -15.30
CA ALA A 116 16.71 4.31 -16.48
C ALA A 116 17.71 5.29 -17.13
N GLY A 117 18.72 5.76 -16.39
CA GLY A 117 19.79 6.61 -16.94
C GLY A 117 20.54 5.97 -18.11
N ILE A 118 20.54 4.64 -18.21
CA ILE A 118 21.19 3.88 -19.27
C ILE A 118 20.17 3.32 -20.27
N LEU A 119 19.03 2.83 -19.78
CA LEU A 119 18.11 2.01 -20.58
C LEU A 119 16.95 2.79 -21.20
N SER A 120 16.53 3.91 -20.60
CA SER A 120 15.31 4.63 -21.03
C SER A 120 15.30 6.09 -20.54
N PRO A 121 16.29 6.92 -20.92
CA PRO A 121 16.49 8.26 -20.33
C PRO A 121 15.33 9.23 -20.61
N SER A 122 14.57 9.01 -21.68
CA SER A 122 13.44 9.84 -22.10
C SER A 122 12.12 9.49 -21.40
N THR A 123 12.06 8.36 -20.71
CA THR A 123 10.80 7.88 -20.11
C THR A 123 10.47 8.70 -18.87
N ARG A 124 9.23 9.18 -18.83
CA ARG A 124 8.66 9.85 -17.66
C ARG A 124 7.80 8.87 -16.88
N VAL A 125 7.88 8.93 -15.56
CA VAL A 125 7.11 8.09 -14.64
C VAL A 125 6.27 8.99 -13.75
N GLU A 126 5.00 8.65 -13.64
CA GLU A 126 4.02 9.33 -12.79
C GLU A 126 2.97 8.32 -12.34
N GLY A 127 2.29 8.62 -11.24
CA GLY A 127 1.19 7.83 -10.71
C GLY A 127 1.58 6.87 -9.59
N LEU A 128 0.56 6.37 -8.89
CA LEU A 128 0.73 5.53 -7.71
C LEU A 128 1.15 4.08 -8.04
N SER A 129 1.21 3.67 -9.31
CA SER A 129 1.47 2.27 -9.66
C SER A 129 2.76 1.70 -9.07
N ALA A 130 3.82 2.52 -8.97
CA ALA A 130 5.07 2.05 -8.38
C ALA A 130 4.91 1.76 -6.87
N ILE A 131 4.09 2.54 -6.17
CA ILE A 131 3.71 2.30 -4.76
C ILE A 131 2.85 1.03 -4.65
N CYS A 132 1.95 0.77 -5.61
CA CYS A 132 1.22 -0.50 -5.66
C CYS A 132 2.19 -1.69 -5.71
N PHE A 133 3.20 -1.63 -6.57
CA PHE A 133 4.23 -2.66 -6.67
C PHE A 133 5.10 -2.75 -5.41
N SER A 134 5.41 -1.63 -4.76
CA SER A 134 6.12 -1.63 -3.47
C SER A 134 5.35 -2.37 -2.38
N PHE A 135 4.05 -2.09 -2.23
CA PHE A 135 3.25 -2.81 -1.25
C PHE A 135 3.02 -4.27 -1.62
N LEU A 136 2.84 -4.57 -2.91
CA LEU A 136 2.68 -5.94 -3.38
C LEU A 136 3.92 -6.77 -3.03
N GLU A 137 5.13 -6.24 -3.24
CA GLU A 137 6.38 -6.90 -2.84
C GLU A 137 6.50 -6.99 -1.32
N PHE A 138 6.21 -5.90 -0.60
CA PHE A 138 6.23 -5.90 0.86
C PHE A 138 5.37 -7.02 1.44
N TYR A 139 4.12 -7.15 1.00
CA TYR A 139 3.23 -8.21 1.47
C TYR A 139 3.64 -9.59 0.95
N ALA A 140 4.10 -9.73 -0.29
CA ALA A 140 4.58 -11.00 -0.83
C ALA A 140 5.71 -11.60 0.02
N LEU A 141 6.65 -10.77 0.48
CA LEU A 141 7.75 -11.22 1.35
C LEU A 141 7.28 -11.54 2.77
N LYS A 142 6.32 -10.77 3.33
CA LYS A 142 5.74 -11.09 4.64
C LYS A 142 4.90 -12.37 4.62
N GLU A 143 4.14 -12.60 3.56
CA GLU A 143 3.34 -13.81 3.37
C GLU A 143 4.19 -15.06 3.11
N GLN A 144 5.35 -14.93 2.46
CA GLN A 144 6.22 -16.05 2.11
C GLN A 144 6.55 -16.97 3.31
N ALA A 145 6.63 -16.41 4.52
CA ALA A 145 6.91 -17.17 5.74
C ALA A 145 5.75 -18.07 6.19
N TYR A 146 4.52 -17.73 5.81
CA TYR A 146 3.28 -18.41 6.24
C TYR A 146 2.66 -19.22 5.11
N PHE A 147 2.65 -18.66 3.91
CA PHE A 147 2.12 -19.26 2.70
C PHE A 147 3.24 -19.25 1.66
N PRO A 148 4.10 -20.28 1.60
CA PRO A 148 5.31 -20.24 0.76
C PRO A 148 5.03 -20.39 -0.73
N ILE A 149 3.87 -20.92 -1.11
CA ILE A 149 3.45 -21.15 -2.50
C ILE A 149 2.15 -20.39 -2.75
N ALA A 150 2.16 -19.41 -3.67
CA ALA A 150 0.99 -18.62 -4.04
C ALA A 150 0.14 -19.31 -5.13
N PHE A 151 0.79 -20.06 -6.02
CA PHE A 151 0.12 -20.77 -7.10
C PHE A 151 0.81 -22.11 -7.37
N GLN A 152 0.01 -23.14 -7.61
CA GLN A 152 0.49 -24.47 -7.96
C GLN A 152 -0.32 -25.03 -9.13
N TRP A 153 0.35 -25.47 -10.19
CA TRP A 153 -0.24 -26.21 -11.29
C TRP A 153 0.36 -27.62 -11.34
N GLY A 154 -0.45 -28.60 -10.95
CA GLY A 154 0.01 -29.99 -10.78
C GLY A 154 1.16 -30.10 -9.78
N ASP A 155 1.98 -31.13 -9.90
CA ASP A 155 3.07 -31.37 -8.95
C ASP A 155 4.38 -30.66 -9.31
N ARG A 156 4.53 -30.19 -10.55
CA ARG A 156 5.80 -29.69 -11.10
C ARG A 156 5.95 -28.19 -11.08
N TYR A 157 4.87 -27.44 -11.22
CA TYR A 157 4.92 -25.99 -11.32
C TYR A 157 4.40 -25.37 -10.03
N ARG A 158 5.32 -24.80 -9.26
CA ARG A 158 5.03 -24.09 -8.01
C ARG A 158 5.60 -22.69 -8.14
N LEU A 159 4.76 -21.69 -7.89
CA LEU A 159 5.16 -20.29 -7.84
C LEU A 159 5.29 -19.86 -6.38
N PRO A 160 6.51 -19.61 -5.88
CA PRO A 160 6.71 -19.07 -4.55
C PRO A 160 6.05 -17.70 -4.38
N THR A 161 5.44 -17.47 -3.21
CA THR A 161 4.70 -16.24 -2.90
C THR A 161 5.53 -14.98 -3.03
N LYS A 162 6.82 -15.04 -2.69
CA LYS A 162 7.78 -13.94 -2.87
C LYS A 162 7.93 -13.44 -4.30
N TYR A 163 7.50 -14.21 -5.31
CA TYR A 163 7.56 -13.79 -6.72
C TYR A 163 6.24 -13.17 -7.23
N THR A 164 5.24 -13.00 -6.37
CA THR A 164 3.91 -12.48 -6.76
C THR A 164 4.00 -11.09 -7.39
N ALA A 165 4.82 -10.18 -6.86
CA ALA A 165 4.98 -8.84 -7.44
C ALA A 165 5.62 -8.87 -8.83
N PHE A 166 6.60 -9.74 -9.05
CA PHE A 166 7.23 -9.94 -10.36
C PHE A 166 6.27 -10.55 -11.38
N MET A 167 5.40 -11.49 -10.95
CA MET A 167 4.35 -12.01 -11.81
C MET A 167 3.37 -10.90 -12.22
N ALA A 168 2.93 -10.08 -11.26
CA ALA A 168 2.07 -8.93 -11.54
C ALA A 168 2.76 -7.91 -12.48
N LEU A 169 4.07 -7.74 -12.38
CA LEU A 169 4.85 -6.89 -13.29
C LEU A 169 4.79 -7.43 -14.73
N ILE A 170 5.00 -8.73 -14.92
CA ILE A 170 4.92 -9.36 -16.25
C ILE A 170 3.50 -9.23 -16.82
N ILE A 171 2.47 -9.51 -16.02
CA ILE A 171 1.07 -9.37 -16.43
C ILE A 171 0.76 -7.92 -16.83
N THR A 172 1.18 -6.95 -16.01
CA THR A 172 0.93 -5.53 -16.27
C THR A 172 1.64 -5.07 -17.53
N PHE A 173 2.87 -5.53 -17.76
CA PHE A 173 3.64 -5.22 -18.97
C PHE A 173 2.94 -5.72 -20.26
N ILE A 174 2.27 -6.88 -20.19
CA ILE A 174 1.52 -7.44 -21.32
C ILE A 174 0.19 -6.70 -21.52
N LEU A 175 -0.54 -6.41 -20.44
CA LEU A 175 -1.91 -5.88 -20.51
C LEU A 175 -1.98 -4.35 -20.66
N VAL A 176 -0.96 -3.63 -20.17
CA VAL A 176 -0.91 -2.16 -20.17
C VAL A 176 0.33 -1.72 -20.97
N PRO A 177 0.29 -1.82 -22.30
CA PRO A 177 1.37 -1.32 -23.15
C PRO A 177 1.54 0.17 -22.89
N ASN A 178 2.80 0.62 -22.80
CA ASN A 178 3.23 1.97 -22.36
C ASN A 178 3.33 2.21 -20.85
N SER A 179 3.07 1.22 -20.00
CA SER A 179 3.45 1.32 -18.58
C SER A 179 4.97 1.24 -18.40
N SER A 180 5.52 1.99 -17.44
CA SER A 180 6.97 2.02 -17.20
C SER A 180 7.43 0.76 -16.47
N PHE A 181 7.85 -0.26 -17.22
CA PHE A 181 8.42 -1.50 -16.67
C PHE A 181 9.53 -1.21 -15.64
N LEU A 182 10.46 -0.31 -15.96
CA LEU A 182 11.55 0.08 -15.05
C LEU A 182 11.04 0.82 -13.81
N GLY A 183 10.00 1.64 -13.95
CA GLY A 183 9.37 2.33 -12.82
C GLY A 183 8.69 1.35 -11.85
N HIS A 184 7.99 0.34 -12.39
CA HIS A 184 7.38 -0.73 -11.58
C HIS A 184 8.42 -1.64 -10.93
N LEU A 185 9.47 -2.02 -11.67
CA LEU A 185 10.59 -2.80 -11.14
C LEU A 185 11.32 -2.03 -10.01
N ALA A 186 11.51 -0.72 -10.17
CA ALA A 186 12.05 0.13 -9.11
C ALA A 186 11.12 0.17 -7.89
N GLY A 187 9.79 0.19 -8.12
CA GLY A 187 8.78 0.07 -7.06
C GLY A 187 8.88 -1.25 -6.29
N ILE A 188 9.07 -2.38 -6.98
CA ILE A 188 9.34 -3.68 -6.34
C ILE A 188 10.60 -3.58 -5.47
N GLY A 189 11.69 -3.02 -6.00
CA GLY A 189 12.92 -2.81 -5.23
C GLY A 189 12.70 -1.98 -3.96
N SER A 190 11.92 -0.91 -4.04
CA SER A 190 11.53 -0.10 -2.88
C SER A 190 10.70 -0.89 -1.86
N GLY A 191 9.78 -1.74 -2.32
CA GLY A 191 9.02 -2.66 -1.48
C GLY A 191 9.89 -3.67 -0.73
N TYR A 192 10.92 -4.20 -1.39
CA TYR A 192 11.94 -5.05 -0.76
C TYR A 192 12.70 -4.30 0.35
N LEU A 193 13.16 -3.06 0.09
CA LEU A 193 13.82 -2.24 1.12
C LEU A 193 12.92 -2.00 2.34
N LEU A 194 11.61 -1.83 2.12
CA LEU A 194 10.63 -1.70 3.19
C LEU A 194 10.47 -3.01 3.96
N ALA A 195 10.34 -4.15 3.28
CA ALA A 195 10.13 -5.46 3.88
C ALA A 195 11.28 -5.90 4.79
N GLU A 196 12.51 -5.64 4.35
CA GLU A 196 13.77 -5.95 5.06
C GLU A 196 14.15 -4.88 6.12
N ASN A 197 13.29 -3.87 6.33
CA ASN A 197 13.53 -2.75 7.25
C ASN A 197 14.75 -1.87 6.92
N TYR A 198 15.27 -1.90 5.70
CA TYR A 198 16.39 -1.04 5.28
C TYR A 198 16.02 0.44 5.26
N LEU A 199 14.73 0.77 5.10
CA LEU A 199 14.24 2.15 5.20
C LEU A 199 14.10 2.66 6.65
N LYS A 200 14.23 1.80 7.67
CA LYS A 200 13.96 2.15 9.08
C LYS A 200 14.78 3.36 9.57
N ILE A 201 16.01 3.49 9.10
CA ILE A 201 16.93 4.58 9.47
C ILE A 201 16.45 5.96 8.98
N LEU A 202 15.58 6.01 7.97
CA LEU A 202 15.07 7.25 7.38
C LEU A 202 13.78 7.71 8.04
N TYR A 203 13.15 6.89 8.89
CA TYR A 203 11.95 7.31 9.59
C TYR A 203 12.27 8.35 10.67
N PRO A 204 11.45 9.40 10.82
CA PRO A 204 11.65 10.38 11.86
C PRO A 204 11.39 9.76 13.24
N PRO A 205 11.99 10.30 14.32
CA PRO A 205 11.70 9.86 15.68
C PRO A 205 10.21 9.97 16.02
N ARG A 206 9.70 9.09 16.89
CA ARG A 206 8.28 9.07 17.32
C ARG A 206 7.76 10.45 17.77
N LYS A 207 8.58 11.24 18.46
CA LYS A 207 8.21 12.61 18.89
C LYS A 207 7.82 13.52 17.73
N VAL A 208 8.48 13.38 16.57
CA VAL A 208 8.17 14.15 15.38
C VAL A 208 6.86 13.68 14.75
N VAL A 209 6.62 12.36 14.72
CA VAL A 209 5.34 11.79 14.25
C VAL A 209 4.19 12.34 15.09
N LEU A 210 4.29 12.24 16.42
CA LEU A 210 3.27 12.78 17.34
C LEU A 210 3.06 14.30 17.17
N PHE A 211 4.13 15.06 17.02
CA PHE A 211 4.03 16.50 16.72
C PHE A 211 3.26 16.80 15.43
N ILE A 212 3.42 15.97 14.39
CA ILE A 212 2.64 16.09 13.16
C ILE A 212 1.18 15.74 13.42
N GLU A 213 0.89 14.67 14.18
CA GLU A 213 -0.47 14.28 14.53
C GLU A 213 -1.21 15.40 15.29
N ASP A 214 -0.56 16.01 16.29
CA ASP A 214 -1.13 17.10 17.09
C ASP A 214 -1.51 18.31 16.22
N LYS A 215 -0.72 18.60 15.19
CA LYS A 215 -1.05 19.67 14.23
C LYS A 215 -2.22 19.32 13.33
N LEU A 216 -2.37 18.05 12.97
CA LEU A 216 -3.43 17.57 12.09
C LEU A 216 -4.74 17.29 12.84
N GLU A 217 -4.70 17.18 14.17
CA GLU A 217 -5.84 16.80 15.01
C GLU A 217 -7.08 17.65 14.73
N SER A 218 -6.92 18.97 14.63
CA SER A 218 -8.05 19.89 14.37
C SER A 218 -8.71 19.69 13.00
N LEU A 219 -7.93 19.31 11.98
CA LEU A 219 -8.43 19.06 10.63
C LEU A 219 -9.09 17.68 10.55
N ILE A 220 -8.46 16.69 11.19
CA ILE A 220 -8.91 15.30 11.21
C ILE A 220 -10.18 15.14 12.03
N ALA A 221 -10.32 15.87 13.14
CA ALA A 221 -11.54 15.85 13.95
C ALA A 221 -12.78 16.18 13.10
N LYS A 222 -12.65 17.06 12.10
CA LYS A 222 -13.73 17.40 11.16
C LYS A 222 -14.05 16.26 10.17
N LEU A 223 -13.09 15.38 9.91
CA LEU A 223 -13.24 14.23 9.01
C LEU A 223 -13.68 12.95 9.74
N SER A 224 -13.69 12.95 11.07
CA SER A 224 -14.08 11.81 11.91
C SER A 224 -15.45 11.16 11.58
N PRO A 225 -16.46 11.86 11.01
CA PRO A 225 -17.68 11.18 10.57
C PRO A 225 -17.51 10.30 9.33
N ILE A 226 -16.42 10.47 8.57
CA ILE A 226 -16.20 9.86 7.25
C ILE A 226 -15.06 8.85 7.27
N VAL A 227 -14.05 9.05 8.12
CA VAL A 227 -12.83 8.24 8.15
C VAL A 227 -12.35 7.94 9.56
N VAL A 228 -11.60 6.84 9.70
CA VAL A 228 -10.86 6.52 10.93
C VAL A 228 -9.44 7.02 10.81
N TYR A 229 -9.01 7.80 11.80
CA TYR A 229 -7.62 8.22 11.92
C TYR A 229 -6.87 7.32 12.90
N TYR A 230 -5.86 6.60 12.41
CA TYR A 230 -5.05 5.70 13.22
C TYR A 230 -3.85 6.45 13.79
N ARG A 231 -3.86 6.69 15.11
CA ARG A 231 -2.80 7.44 15.81
C ARG A 231 -1.56 6.60 16.07
N GLU A 232 -0.40 7.24 16.05
CA GLU A 232 0.91 6.66 16.33
C GLU A 232 0.97 6.01 17.70
N ASN A 233 0.30 6.59 18.72
CA ASN A 233 0.29 6.02 20.07
C ASN A 233 -0.35 4.63 20.14
N SER A 234 -1.36 4.35 19.33
CA SER A 234 -2.02 3.04 19.30
C SER A 234 -1.32 2.10 18.32
N ALA A 235 -0.85 2.62 17.18
CA ALA A 235 -0.23 1.83 16.14
C ALA A 235 1.22 1.40 16.46
N ALA A 236 1.94 2.16 17.30
CA ALA A 236 3.29 1.78 17.73
C ALA A 236 3.30 0.41 18.42
N ASP A 237 2.31 0.15 19.27
CA ASP A 237 2.21 -1.13 19.98
C ASP A 237 1.89 -2.26 18.99
N THR A 238 0.93 -2.05 18.08
CA THR A 238 0.57 -3.02 17.03
C THR A 238 1.74 -3.34 16.08
N ARG A 239 2.57 -2.35 15.73
CA ARG A 239 3.77 -2.57 14.87
C ARG A 239 4.82 -3.47 15.50
N THR A 240 4.89 -3.53 16.83
CA THR A 240 5.82 -4.42 17.53
C THR A 240 5.33 -5.87 17.60
N VAL A 241 4.04 -6.10 17.33
CA VAL A 241 3.45 -7.43 17.27
C VAL A 241 3.86 -8.13 15.96
N ALA A 242 3.98 -9.45 16.01
CA ALA A 242 4.28 -10.28 14.84
C ALA A 242 3.29 -10.02 13.69
N TYR A 243 3.79 -10.11 12.46
CA TYR A 243 2.98 -9.94 11.25
C TYR A 243 1.80 -10.91 11.22
N VAL A 244 0.59 -10.39 11.06
CA VAL A 244 -0.62 -11.19 10.85
C VAL A 244 -0.75 -11.51 9.36
N PRO A 245 -0.89 -12.79 8.94
CA PRO A 245 -1.02 -13.16 7.53
C PRO A 245 -2.31 -12.67 6.85
N LEU A 246 -2.29 -12.58 5.51
CA LEU A 246 -3.42 -12.20 4.66
C LEU A 246 -4.39 -13.36 4.47
N PHE A 247 -3.83 -14.57 4.29
CA PHE A 247 -4.59 -15.77 3.97
C PHE A 247 -4.85 -16.67 5.18
N GLY A 248 -4.46 -16.22 6.38
CA GLY A 248 -4.77 -16.93 7.63
C GLY A 248 -6.23 -16.69 8.01
N SER A 249 -7.06 -17.74 7.98
CA SER A 249 -8.33 -17.73 8.69
C SER A 249 -8.08 -17.60 10.18
N ASP A 250 -8.91 -16.83 10.90
CA ASP A 250 -8.96 -16.82 12.36
C ASP A 250 -9.11 -18.27 12.88
N ALA A 251 -8.01 -18.91 13.25
CA ALA A 251 -7.99 -20.27 13.78
C ALA A 251 -8.77 -20.39 15.11
N GLU A 252 -9.05 -19.26 15.75
CA GLU A 252 -9.89 -19.17 16.95
C GLU A 252 -11.40 -19.22 16.64
N ALA A 253 -11.84 -18.82 15.44
CA ALA A 253 -13.25 -18.87 15.06
C ALA A 253 -13.71 -20.30 14.68
N SER A 254 -12.78 -21.17 14.30
CA SER A 254 -13.04 -22.57 13.93
C SER A 254 -13.00 -23.53 15.12
N SER A 255 -12.25 -23.21 16.19
CA SER A 255 -12.20 -24.02 17.41
C SER A 255 -13.44 -23.84 18.30
N ALA A 256 -14.02 -22.63 18.34
CA ALA A 256 -15.24 -22.35 19.11
C ALA A 256 -16.51 -23.06 18.58
N ARG A 257 -16.49 -23.59 17.33
CA ARG A 257 -17.62 -24.33 16.74
C ARG A 257 -17.59 -25.84 17.00
N PHE A 258 -16.51 -26.38 17.57
CA PHE A 258 -16.34 -27.83 17.73
C PHE A 258 -16.48 -28.34 19.18
N GLU A 259 -16.61 -27.44 20.16
CA GLU A 259 -16.86 -27.80 21.58
C GLU A 259 -18.34 -27.64 21.97
N SER A 260 -19.28 -28.36 21.34
CA SER A 260 -20.60 -28.58 21.98
C SER A 260 -21.36 -29.84 21.50
N SER A 261 -20.69 -30.98 21.35
CA SER A 261 -21.41 -32.25 21.19
C SER A 261 -20.67 -33.43 21.80
N GLY A 262 -20.38 -33.35 23.10
CA GLY A 262 -20.03 -34.51 23.91
C GLY A 262 -21.30 -35.16 24.47
N HIS A 263 -21.82 -36.19 23.79
CA HIS A 263 -22.90 -37.02 24.32
C HIS A 263 -22.31 -37.99 25.35
N VAL A 264 -22.64 -37.81 26.64
CA VAL A 264 -22.26 -38.73 27.72
C VAL A 264 -23.17 -39.95 27.64
N LEU A 265 -22.63 -41.10 27.21
CA LEU A 265 -23.32 -42.38 27.33
C LEU A 265 -23.24 -42.84 28.79
N GLY A 266 -24.38 -42.80 29.49
CA GLY A 266 -24.51 -43.33 30.83
C GLY A 266 -24.37 -44.86 30.82
N THR A 267 -23.52 -45.39 31.70
CA THR A 267 -23.43 -46.82 31.98
C THR A 267 -24.53 -47.21 32.98
N SER A 268 -25.27 -48.27 32.63
CA SER A 268 -26.18 -49.00 33.53
C SER A 268 -25.40 -49.87 34.51
#